data_AF-A0A5M8S0F8-F1
#
_entry.id   AF-A0A5M8S0F8-F1
#
_cell.length_a   1.000
_cell.length_b   1.000
_cell.length_c   1.000
_cell.angle_alpha   90.00
_cell.angle_beta   90.00
_cell.angle_gamma   90.00
#
_symmetry.space_group_name_H-M   'P 1'
#
loop_
_entity.id
_entity.type
_entity.pdbx_description
1 polymer ?
#
loop_
_entity_poly.entity_id
_entity_poly.type
_entity_poly.pdbx_seq_one_letter_code
_entity_poly.pdbx_strand_id
1 'polypeptide(L)'
;MFNEREALRLRLEQLNEAEVKVIREYQIERDNIYAKLRELDRPSSFNDTKKDFRPERKSESLPVLAELAAQEMKSYQQQPQASQKTQQQTSQQASALPAGIPDGTTRRRRGTARPGSKAAKLREAAIKTLKRHNAAIKSSELQKEIEKESGLEIPNMTTFMQSLIKMYPEVKKPYRGQYILEGEISTETEQQ
;
A
#
# COMPACT_ATOMS: atom_id res chain seq x y z
N MET A 1 -17.65 -3.90 -45.71
CA MET A 1 -18.41 -3.13 -44.71
C MET A 1 -18.00 -3.64 -43.35
N PHE A 2 -17.74 -2.77 -42.38
CA PHE A 2 -17.30 -3.17 -41.05
C PHE A 2 -18.48 -3.75 -40.29
N ASN A 3 -18.43 -5.06 -40.04
CA ASN A 3 -19.55 -5.77 -39.41
C ASN A 3 -19.44 -5.68 -37.89
N GLU A 4 -20.57 -5.73 -37.17
CA GLU A 4 -20.60 -5.71 -35.70
C GLU A 4 -19.68 -6.77 -35.08
N ARG A 5 -19.60 -7.96 -35.71
CA ARG A 5 -18.70 -9.04 -35.31
C ARG A 5 -17.22 -8.64 -35.37
N GLU A 6 -16.82 -7.88 -36.39
CA GLU A 6 -15.44 -7.40 -36.54
C GLU A 6 -15.15 -6.28 -35.52
N ALA A 7 -16.14 -5.43 -35.23
CA ALA A 7 -16.04 -4.41 -34.19
C ALA A 7 -15.78 -5.02 -32.80
N LEU A 8 -16.52 -6.06 -32.44
CA LEU A 8 -16.35 -6.76 -31.17
C LEU A 8 -15.02 -7.49 -31.09
N ARG A 9 -14.58 -8.12 -32.20
CA ARG A 9 -13.26 -8.77 -32.27
C ARG A 9 -12.12 -7.78 -32.05
N LEU A 10 -12.17 -6.63 -32.72
CA LEU A 10 -11.18 -5.56 -32.54
C LEU A 10 -11.20 -5.02 -31.10
N ARG A 11 -12.39 -4.89 -30.49
CA ARG A 11 -12.50 -4.41 -29.11
C ARG A 11 -11.88 -5.39 -28.10
N LEU A 12 -12.05 -6.70 -28.30
CA LEU A 12 -11.41 -7.72 -27.48
C LEU A 12 -9.88 -7.66 -27.59
N GLU A 13 -9.36 -7.44 -28.79
CA GLU A 13 -7.93 -7.27 -29.02
C GLU A 13 -7.37 -6.03 -28.30
N GLN A 14 -8.06 -4.89 -28.39
CA GLN A 14 -7.71 -3.68 -27.64
C GLN A 14 -7.69 -3.90 -26.12
N LEU A 15 -8.67 -4.65 -25.58
CA LEU A 15 -8.71 -4.96 -24.16
C LEU A 15 -7.52 -5.82 -23.75
N ASN A 16 -7.19 -6.85 -24.54
CA ASN A 16 -6.04 -7.71 -24.28
C ASN A 16 -4.72 -6.91 -24.33
N GLU A 17 -4.55 -6.03 -25.33
CA GLU A 17 -3.38 -5.15 -25.42
C GLU A 17 -3.27 -4.22 -24.20
N ALA A 18 -4.39 -3.64 -23.75
CA ALA A 18 -4.43 -2.79 -22.57
C ALA A 18 -4.08 -3.57 -21.30
N GLU A 19 -4.59 -4.79 -21.13
CA GLU A 19 -4.26 -5.67 -20.00
C GLU A 19 -2.76 -6.00 -19.98
N VAL A 20 -2.19 -6.39 -21.12
CA VAL A 20 -0.75 -6.67 -21.25
C VAL A 20 0.09 -5.44 -20.91
N LYS A 21 -0.33 -4.26 -21.37
CA LYS A 21 0.37 -3.00 -21.07
C LYS A 21 0.41 -2.71 -19.56
N VAL A 22 -0.74 -2.81 -18.89
CA VAL A 22 -0.84 -2.58 -17.44
C VAL A 22 0.02 -3.59 -16.67
N ILE A 23 0.00 -4.87 -17.07
CA ILE A 23 0.85 -5.90 -16.45
C ILE A 23 2.33 -5.56 -16.60
N ARG A 24 2.76 -5.12 -17.80
CA ARG A 24 4.14 -4.72 -18.07
C ARG A 24 4.57 -3.51 -17.22
N GLU A 25 3.73 -2.48 -17.13
CA GLU A 25 4.01 -1.30 -16.31
C GLU A 25 4.24 -1.68 -14.85
N TYR A 26 3.38 -2.51 -14.26
CA TYR A 26 3.56 -3.01 -12.90
C TYR A 26 4.81 -3.88 -12.73
N GLN A 27 5.19 -4.67 -13.73
CA GLN A 27 6.43 -5.44 -13.67
C GLN A 27 7.66 -4.52 -13.64
N ILE A 28 7.67 -3.49 -14.48
CA ILE A 28 8.75 -2.49 -14.50
C ILE A 28 8.84 -1.75 -13.15
N GLU A 29 7.72 -1.33 -12.58
CA GLU A 29 7.70 -0.68 -11.26
C GLU A 29 8.24 -1.61 -10.16
N ARG A 30 7.86 -2.89 -10.19
CA ARG A 30 8.40 -3.89 -9.26
C ARG A 30 9.89 -4.04 -9.39
N ASP A 31 10.40 -4.14 -10.62
CA ASP A 31 11.83 -4.29 -10.88
C ASP A 31 12.62 -3.05 -10.44
N ASN A 32 12.07 -1.85 -10.66
CA ASN A 32 12.63 -0.60 -10.15
C ASN A 32 12.68 -0.58 -8.61
N ILE A 33 11.62 -1.06 -7.94
CA ILE A 33 11.59 -1.17 -6.49
C ILE A 33 12.66 -2.17 -6.00
N TYR A 34 12.78 -3.34 -6.63
CA TYR A 34 13.80 -4.33 -6.25
C TYR A 34 15.22 -3.80 -6.48
N ALA A 35 15.46 -3.08 -7.57
CA ALA A 35 16.74 -2.42 -7.82
C ALA A 35 17.05 -1.41 -6.72
N LYS A 36 16.07 -0.58 -6.34
CA LYS A 36 16.26 0.43 -5.29
C LYS A 36 16.48 -0.19 -3.91
N LEU A 37 15.75 -1.26 -3.58
CA LEU A 37 15.98 -2.01 -2.34
C LEU A 37 17.39 -2.59 -2.31
N ARG A 38 17.87 -3.17 -3.42
CA ARG A 38 19.25 -3.68 -3.53
C ARG A 38 20.30 -2.58 -3.35
N GLU A 39 20.03 -1.36 -3.82
CA GLU A 39 20.90 -0.20 -3.56
C GLU A 39 20.91 0.20 -2.07
N LEU A 40 19.75 0.17 -1.41
CA LEU A 40 19.63 0.49 0.02
C LEU A 40 20.25 -0.60 0.91
N ASP A 41 20.16 -1.86 0.48
CA ASP A 41 20.77 -3.01 1.15
C ASP A 41 22.27 -3.10 0.94
N ARG A 42 22.84 -2.41 -0.06
CA ARG A 42 24.29 -2.23 -0.13
C ARG A 42 24.67 -1.41 1.10
N PRO A 43 25.43 -1.98 2.06
CA PRO A 43 25.92 -1.18 3.16
C PRO A 43 26.70 -0.03 2.54
N SER A 44 26.40 1.20 2.96
CA SER A 44 27.19 2.37 2.61
C SER A 44 28.63 2.16 3.06
N SER A 45 29.45 1.52 2.22
CA SER A 45 30.90 1.46 2.38
C SER A 45 31.45 2.84 2.06
N PHE A 46 31.30 3.77 3.00
CA PHE A 46 32.23 4.88 3.18
C PHE A 46 33.33 4.33 4.10
N ASN A 47 34.62 4.24 3.75
CA ASN A 47 35.52 5.01 2.87
C ASN A 47 36.56 4.00 2.27
N ASP A 48 37.44 4.22 1.29
CA ASP A 48 38.13 5.43 0.84
C ASP A 48 38.95 5.12 -0.45
N THR A 49 39.31 6.17 -1.19
CA THR A 49 40.41 6.30 -2.19
C THR A 49 40.29 5.88 -3.68
N LYS A 50 40.03 6.93 -4.50
CA LYS A 50 40.72 7.35 -5.76
C LYS A 50 40.52 6.58 -7.08
N LYS A 51 39.82 7.21 -8.04
CA LYS A 51 40.43 8.01 -9.14
C LYS A 51 39.39 8.57 -10.13
N ASP A 52 39.34 9.91 -10.21
CA ASP A 52 39.33 10.76 -11.40
C ASP A 52 38.26 10.58 -12.51
N PHE A 53 37.22 11.42 -12.51
CA PHE A 53 36.95 12.39 -13.59
C PHE A 53 35.78 13.35 -13.20
N ARG A 54 36.10 14.61 -12.93
CA ARG A 54 35.14 15.72 -12.78
C ARG A 54 35.26 16.62 -14.02
N PRO A 55 34.14 16.98 -14.68
CA PRO A 55 34.04 18.29 -15.29
C PRO A 55 33.12 19.16 -14.42
N GLU A 56 33.73 20.23 -13.92
CA GLU A 56 33.12 21.37 -13.24
C GLU A 56 31.86 21.87 -13.97
N ARG A 57 30.70 21.86 -13.30
CA ARG A 57 29.66 22.86 -13.54
C ARG A 57 29.53 23.70 -12.29
N LYS A 58 30.01 24.93 -12.41
CA LYS A 58 29.95 26.00 -11.41
C LYS A 58 28.51 26.15 -10.93
N SER A 59 28.24 25.75 -9.69
CA SER A 59 27.07 26.23 -8.97
C SER A 59 27.32 27.70 -8.67
N GLU A 60 26.62 28.58 -9.37
CA GLU A 60 26.49 29.98 -9.00
C GLU A 60 26.12 30.03 -7.52
N SER A 61 26.98 30.66 -6.73
CA SER A 61 26.83 30.74 -5.30
C SER A 61 25.54 31.51 -5.00
N LEU A 62 24.68 30.93 -4.15
CA LEU A 62 23.47 31.54 -3.55
C LEU A 62 23.50 33.07 -3.34
N PRO A 63 24.61 33.71 -2.89
CA PRO A 63 24.69 35.18 -2.81
C PRO A 63 24.50 35.92 -4.15
N VAL A 64 24.99 35.37 -5.27
CA VAL A 64 24.88 36.02 -6.59
C VAL A 64 23.45 36.02 -7.10
N LEU A 65 22.72 34.91 -6.88
CA LEU A 65 21.30 34.81 -7.23
C LEU A 65 20.44 35.76 -6.38
N ALA A 66 20.78 35.92 -5.09
CA ALA A 66 20.11 36.84 -4.18
C ALA A 66 20.35 38.31 -4.57
N GLU A 67 21.55 38.65 -5.04
CA GLU A 67 21.87 39.99 -5.53
C GLU A 67 21.14 40.32 -6.85
N LEU A 68 21.03 39.36 -7.76
CA LEU A 68 20.27 39.48 -9.01
C LEU A 68 18.76 39.68 -8.74
N ALA A 69 18.18 38.89 -7.84
CA ALA A 69 16.79 39.07 -7.42
C ALA A 69 16.54 40.43 -6.73
N ALA A 70 17.53 40.93 -5.97
CA ALA A 70 17.44 42.24 -5.33
C ALA A 70 17.49 43.41 -6.34
N GLN A 71 18.22 43.25 -7.45
CA GLN A 71 18.23 44.23 -8.54
C GLN A 71 16.89 44.27 -9.29
N GLU A 72 16.27 43.10 -9.51
CA GLU A 72 14.96 42.99 -10.19
C GLU A 72 13.82 43.67 -9.41
N MET A 73 13.82 43.58 -8.07
CA MET A 73 12.86 44.28 -7.21
C MET A 73 13.04 45.81 -7.23
N LYS A 74 14.25 46.31 -7.55
CA LYS A 74 14.52 47.76 -7.62
C LYS A 74 13.93 48.40 -8.87
N SER A 75 13.83 47.65 -9.98
CA SER A 75 13.27 48.17 -11.25
C SER A 75 11.76 48.44 -11.22
N TYR A 76 11.01 47.86 -10.27
CA TYR A 76 9.57 48.13 -10.13
C TYR A 76 9.24 49.35 -9.25
N GLN A 77 10.25 50.00 -8.65
CA GLN A 77 10.06 51.13 -7.72
C GLN A 77 9.99 52.51 -8.39
N GLN A 78 9.92 52.58 -9.72
CA GLN A 78 9.67 53.82 -10.47
C GLN A 78 8.37 53.77 -11.27
N GLN A 79 7.24 53.56 -10.60
CA GLN A 79 5.96 54.12 -11.05
C GLN A 79 5.14 54.56 -9.83
N PRO A 80 4.60 55.78 -9.79
CA PRO A 80 3.62 56.15 -8.78
C PRO A 80 2.22 55.77 -9.28
N GLN A 81 1.45 55.01 -8.49
CA GLN A 81 0.09 55.41 -8.07
C GLN A 81 -0.69 54.31 -7.32
N ALA A 82 -1.39 54.80 -6.29
CA ALA A 82 -2.67 54.34 -5.75
C ALA A 82 -2.72 53.07 -4.87
N SER A 83 -2.67 53.34 -3.56
CA SER A 83 -3.73 53.05 -2.58
C SER A 83 -4.38 51.66 -2.58
N GLN A 84 -4.17 50.90 -1.50
CA GLN A 84 -5.26 50.53 -0.59
C GLN A 84 -4.75 49.97 0.75
N LYS A 85 -5.42 50.43 1.81
CA LYS A 85 -5.22 50.14 3.24
C LYS A 85 -5.86 48.80 3.62
N THR A 86 -5.25 48.06 4.54
CA THR A 86 -5.93 47.45 5.73
C THR A 86 -4.86 46.76 6.60
N GLN A 87 -4.42 47.43 7.68
CA GLN A 87 -4.81 47.20 9.09
C GLN A 87 -4.14 46.00 9.76
N GLN A 88 -3.21 46.36 10.64
CA GLN A 88 -2.77 45.60 11.80
C GLN A 88 -3.97 45.23 12.68
N GLN A 89 -3.96 44.02 13.22
CA GLN A 89 -4.43 43.76 14.59
C GLN A 89 -3.61 42.63 15.21
N THR A 90 -2.75 43.03 16.15
CA THR A 90 -2.23 42.22 17.25
C THR A 90 -3.37 41.87 18.21
N SER A 91 -3.45 40.62 18.67
CA SER A 91 -3.13 40.26 20.06
C SER A 91 -3.71 38.89 20.47
N GLN A 92 -3.07 38.33 21.50
CA GLN A 92 -3.57 37.35 22.48
C GLN A 92 -3.22 35.88 22.26
N GLN A 93 -2.09 35.55 22.90
CA GLN A 93 -1.77 34.25 23.48
C GLN A 93 -2.93 33.76 24.35
N ALA A 94 -3.45 32.59 24.04
CA ALA A 94 -4.17 31.74 24.98
C ALA A 94 -3.64 30.32 24.82
N SER A 95 -2.95 29.86 25.85
CA SER A 95 -2.58 28.48 26.10
C SER A 95 -3.85 27.64 26.25
N ALA A 96 -4.31 27.05 25.15
CA ALA A 96 -5.36 26.04 25.16
C ALA A 96 -4.75 24.63 25.19
N LEU A 97 -5.08 23.89 26.24
CA LEU A 97 -4.87 22.44 26.36
C LEU A 97 -5.33 21.71 25.08
N PRO A 98 -4.65 20.62 24.65
CA PRO A 98 -5.10 19.87 23.50
C PRO A 98 -6.46 19.23 23.82
N ALA A 99 -7.47 19.70 23.09
CA ALA A 99 -8.83 19.23 23.14
C ALA A 99 -8.91 17.70 23.05
N GLY A 100 -9.79 17.15 23.88
CA GLY A 100 -10.12 15.74 23.92
C GLY A 100 -10.50 15.18 22.56
N ILE A 101 -10.22 13.89 22.44
CA ILE A 101 -10.56 12.98 21.35
C ILE A 101 -12.02 13.24 20.90
N PRO A 102 -12.29 13.42 19.59
CA PRO A 102 -13.64 13.59 19.10
C PRO A 102 -14.49 12.35 19.44
N ASP A 103 -15.56 12.58 20.19
CA ASP A 103 -16.48 11.59 20.77
C ASP A 103 -17.43 10.96 19.72
N GLY A 104 -16.88 10.66 18.54
CA GLY A 104 -17.62 10.11 17.39
C GLY A 104 -16.84 9.08 16.58
N THR A 105 -15.57 8.84 16.91
CA THR A 105 -14.82 7.71 16.38
C THR A 105 -14.54 6.74 17.51
N THR A 106 -15.04 5.51 17.39
CA THR A 106 -14.70 4.44 18.32
C THR A 106 -13.20 4.21 18.24
N ARG A 107 -12.46 4.92 19.11
CA ARG A 107 -11.01 4.89 19.29
C ARG A 107 -10.53 3.46 19.12
N ARG A 108 -9.88 3.17 17.98
CA ARG A 108 -9.50 1.85 17.47
C ARG A 108 -9.67 0.74 18.50
N ARG A 109 -10.89 0.23 18.64
CA ARG A 109 -11.12 -1.02 19.36
C ARG A 109 -10.52 -2.08 18.45
N ARG A 110 -9.26 -2.46 18.70
CA ARG A 110 -8.71 -3.72 18.21
C ARG A 110 -9.79 -4.75 18.47
N GLY A 111 -10.45 -5.21 17.41
CA GLY A 111 -11.47 -6.24 17.52
C GLY A 111 -10.79 -7.45 18.12
N THR A 112 -10.95 -7.64 19.43
CA THR A 112 -10.53 -8.87 20.06
C THR A 112 -11.31 -9.97 19.36
N ALA A 113 -10.64 -11.07 19.03
CA ALA A 113 -11.28 -12.21 18.40
C ALA A 113 -12.31 -12.77 19.39
N ARG A 114 -13.53 -12.24 19.35
CA ARG A 114 -14.61 -12.70 20.23
C ARG A 114 -14.98 -14.12 19.81
N PRO A 115 -14.96 -15.10 20.73
CA PRO A 115 -15.46 -16.44 20.45
C PRO A 115 -16.92 -16.35 20.01
N GLY A 116 -17.31 -17.15 19.01
CA GLY A 116 -18.66 -17.13 18.43
C GLY A 116 -18.95 -16.05 17.37
N SER A 117 -17.99 -15.17 17.05
CA SER A 117 -18.14 -14.21 15.95
C SER A 117 -18.24 -14.90 14.58
N LYS A 118 -18.85 -14.23 13.57
CA LYS A 118 -18.85 -14.73 12.17
C LYS A 118 -17.45 -15.12 11.70
N ALA A 119 -16.46 -14.31 12.08
CA ALA A 119 -15.06 -14.57 11.78
C ALA A 119 -14.50 -15.82 12.48
N ALA A 120 -14.96 -16.15 13.70
CA ALA A 120 -14.57 -17.39 14.39
C ALA A 120 -15.10 -18.63 13.66
N LYS A 121 -16.40 -18.64 13.30
CA LYS A 121 -17.01 -19.75 12.54
C LYS A 121 -16.31 -19.97 11.20
N LEU A 122 -15.99 -18.88 10.48
CA LEU A 122 -15.23 -18.96 9.23
C LEU A 122 -13.83 -19.54 9.42
N ARG A 123 -13.14 -19.22 10.53
CA ARG A 123 -11.82 -19.76 10.83
C ARG A 123 -11.86 -21.26 11.13
N GLU A 124 -12.80 -21.68 11.96
CA GLU A 124 -12.99 -23.10 12.30
C GLU A 124 -13.28 -23.92 11.03
N ALA A 125 -14.18 -23.43 10.17
CA ALA A 125 -14.45 -24.05 8.88
C ALA A 125 -13.19 -24.10 7.99
N ALA A 126 -12.42 -23.01 7.89
CA ALA A 126 -11.18 -22.97 7.12
C ALA A 126 -10.13 -23.99 7.59
N ILE A 127 -9.92 -24.11 8.90
CA ILE A 127 -9.00 -25.10 9.45
C ILE A 127 -9.51 -26.52 9.19
N LYS A 128 -10.81 -26.77 9.37
CA LYS A 128 -11.41 -28.08 9.12
C LYS A 128 -11.26 -28.48 7.64
N THR A 129 -11.44 -27.56 6.71
CA THR A 129 -11.22 -27.78 5.29
C THR A 129 -9.74 -28.05 4.99
N LEU A 130 -8.83 -27.21 5.50
CA LEU A 130 -7.39 -27.40 5.29
C LEU A 130 -6.86 -28.71 5.91
N LYS A 131 -7.45 -29.19 7.01
CA LYS A 131 -7.13 -30.51 7.60
C LYS A 131 -7.56 -31.69 6.72
N ARG A 132 -8.61 -31.54 5.90
CA ARG A 132 -9.03 -32.59 4.95
C ARG A 132 -8.11 -32.65 3.73
N HIS A 133 -7.48 -31.53 3.38
CA HIS A 133 -6.62 -31.41 2.21
C HIS A 133 -5.14 -31.41 2.62
N ASN A 134 -4.48 -32.56 2.48
CA ASN A 134 -3.04 -32.71 2.72
C ASN A 134 -2.16 -32.08 1.61
N ALA A 135 -2.75 -31.39 0.65
CA ALA A 135 -2.08 -30.80 -0.50
C ALA A 135 -2.47 -29.33 -0.67
N ALA A 136 -1.68 -28.60 -1.46
CA ALA A 136 -1.97 -27.20 -1.75
C ALA A 136 -3.31 -27.05 -2.49
N ILE A 137 -4.23 -26.28 -1.92
CA ILE A 137 -5.55 -25.99 -2.46
C ILE A 137 -5.60 -24.56 -3.02
N LYS A 138 -6.32 -24.36 -4.13
CA LYS A 138 -6.50 -23.03 -4.72
C LYS A 138 -7.46 -22.18 -3.88
N SER A 139 -7.25 -20.87 -3.87
CA SER A 139 -8.06 -19.92 -3.09
C SER A 139 -9.54 -19.96 -3.45
N SER A 140 -9.86 -20.15 -4.73
CA SER A 140 -11.25 -20.25 -5.21
C SER A 140 -11.95 -21.53 -4.76
N GLU A 141 -11.22 -22.64 -4.68
CA GLU A 141 -11.74 -23.94 -4.23
C GLU A 141 -11.91 -23.89 -2.70
N LEU A 142 -10.89 -23.43 -2.00
CA LEU A 142 -10.91 -23.23 -0.55
C LEU A 142 -12.05 -22.28 -0.13
N GLN A 143 -12.29 -21.19 -0.86
CA GLN A 143 -13.41 -20.30 -0.59
C GLN A 143 -14.74 -21.04 -0.67
N LYS A 144 -15.01 -21.74 -1.78
CA LYS A 144 -16.28 -22.46 -1.98
C LYS A 144 -16.53 -23.51 -0.89
N GLU A 145 -15.48 -24.21 -0.47
CA GLU A 145 -15.59 -25.22 0.58
C GLU A 145 -15.85 -24.60 1.95
N ILE A 146 -15.19 -23.49 2.27
CA ILE A 146 -15.46 -22.78 3.53
C ILE A 146 -16.88 -22.24 3.55
N GLU A 147 -17.33 -21.58 2.48
CA GLU A 147 -18.67 -21.03 2.38
C GLU A 147 -19.75 -22.11 2.48
N LYS A 148 -19.49 -23.30 1.91
CA LYS A 148 -20.37 -24.47 2.00
C LYS A 148 -20.42 -25.05 3.42
N GLU A 149 -19.30 -25.12 4.13
CA GLU A 149 -19.23 -25.68 5.48
C GLU A 149 -19.75 -24.67 6.53
N SER A 150 -19.48 -23.37 6.38
CA SER A 150 -19.88 -22.34 7.34
C SER A 150 -21.23 -21.69 7.05
N GLY A 151 -21.73 -21.76 5.80
CA GLY A 151 -22.92 -21.05 5.34
C GLY A 151 -22.76 -19.52 5.35
N LEU A 152 -21.52 -19.02 5.32
CA LEU A 152 -21.18 -17.60 5.39
C LEU A 152 -20.24 -17.27 4.24
N GLU A 153 -20.52 -16.18 3.53
CA GLU A 153 -19.66 -15.70 2.44
C GLU A 153 -18.35 -15.07 2.96
N ILE A 154 -17.28 -15.17 2.17
CA ILE A 154 -16.01 -14.50 2.44
C ILE A 154 -15.84 -13.33 1.46
N PRO A 155 -16.00 -12.06 1.91
CA PRO A 155 -15.90 -10.91 1.00
C PRO A 155 -14.49 -10.68 0.45
N ASN A 156 -13.45 -10.90 1.27
CA ASN A 156 -12.06 -10.73 0.87
C ASN A 156 -11.20 -11.90 1.36
N MET A 157 -10.97 -12.85 0.47
CA MET A 157 -10.15 -14.03 0.74
C MET A 157 -8.73 -13.69 1.17
N THR A 158 -8.12 -12.65 0.61
CA THR A 158 -6.73 -12.29 0.94
C THR A 158 -6.61 -11.81 2.38
N THR A 159 -7.49 -10.90 2.80
CA THR A 159 -7.51 -10.38 4.18
C THR A 159 -7.89 -11.48 5.17
N PHE A 160 -8.86 -12.32 4.83
CA PHE A 160 -9.26 -13.45 5.66
C PHE A 160 -8.09 -14.44 5.85
N MET A 161 -7.42 -14.84 4.77
CA MET A 161 -6.30 -15.78 4.83
C MET A 161 -5.08 -15.18 5.54
N GLN A 162 -4.78 -13.90 5.36
CA GLN A 162 -3.74 -13.22 6.13
C GLN A 162 -4.03 -13.26 7.64
N SER A 163 -5.29 -13.03 8.03
CA SER A 163 -5.74 -13.14 9.42
C SER A 163 -5.62 -14.58 9.94
N LEU A 164 -5.99 -15.57 9.11
CA LEU A 164 -5.91 -16.98 9.44
C LEU A 164 -4.46 -17.43 9.67
N ILE A 165 -3.55 -17.10 8.75
CA ILE A 165 -2.11 -17.42 8.84
C ILE A 165 -1.49 -16.79 10.09
N LYS A 166 -1.94 -15.60 10.48
CA LYS A 166 -1.47 -14.93 11.70
C LYS A 166 -1.85 -15.69 12.98
N MET A 167 -3.00 -16.37 12.99
CA MET A 167 -3.48 -17.16 14.13
C MET A 167 -2.99 -18.61 14.09
N TYR A 168 -2.82 -19.18 12.90
CA TYR A 168 -2.37 -20.55 12.66
C TYR A 168 -1.18 -20.51 11.70
N PRO A 169 0.05 -20.35 12.21
CA PRO A 169 1.27 -20.29 11.41
C PRO A 169 1.55 -21.56 10.59
N GLU A 170 0.88 -22.66 10.90
CA GLU A 170 0.90 -23.93 10.17
C GLU A 170 0.27 -23.79 8.78
N VAL A 171 -0.64 -22.84 8.61
CA VAL A 171 -1.21 -22.52 7.30
C VAL A 171 -0.20 -21.72 6.50
N LYS A 172 0.28 -22.29 5.40
CA LYS A 172 1.27 -21.66 4.51
C LYS A 172 0.69 -21.35 3.15
N LYS A 173 1.37 -20.42 2.46
CA LYS A 173 1.02 -19.96 1.12
C LYS A 173 2.15 -20.30 0.14
N PRO A 174 2.18 -21.51 -0.43
CA PRO A 174 3.27 -21.98 -1.28
C PRO A 174 3.36 -21.19 -2.60
N TYR A 175 2.21 -20.76 -3.14
CA TYR A 175 2.15 -19.96 -4.36
C TYR A 175 1.03 -18.92 -4.30
N ARG A 176 0.99 -18.00 -5.28
CA ARG A 176 -0.07 -16.99 -5.38
C ARG A 176 -1.44 -17.70 -5.49
N GLY A 177 -2.32 -17.40 -4.54
CA GLY A 177 -3.67 -17.97 -4.50
C GLY A 177 -3.70 -19.46 -4.17
N GLN A 178 -2.67 -20.02 -3.56
CA GLN A 178 -2.66 -21.40 -3.08
C GLN A 178 -2.33 -21.44 -1.60
N TYR A 179 -2.98 -22.33 -0.86
CA TYR A 179 -2.79 -22.51 0.58
C TYR A 179 -2.61 -23.99 0.90
N ILE A 180 -1.79 -24.29 1.89
CA ILE A 180 -1.55 -25.65 2.39
C ILE A 180 -1.45 -25.62 3.90
N LEU A 181 -1.81 -26.72 4.54
CA LEU A 181 -1.54 -26.95 5.94
C LEU A 181 -0.28 -27.80 6.07
N GLU A 182 0.78 -27.25 6.65
CA GLU A 182 2.01 -27.99 6.95
C GLU A 182 2.05 -28.33 8.44
N GLY A 183 1.78 -29.60 8.76
CA GLY A 183 1.76 -30.14 10.13
C GLY A 183 0.36 -30.43 10.66
N GLU A 184 0.27 -30.90 11.90
CA GLU A 184 -1.01 -31.11 12.59
C GLU A 184 -1.34 -29.90 13.46
N ILE A 185 -2.49 -29.27 13.22
CA ILE A 185 -3.05 -28.30 14.15
C ILE A 185 -3.67 -29.08 15.32
N SER A 186 -2.97 -29.14 16.44
CA SER A 186 -3.51 -29.56 17.73
C SER A 186 -4.58 -28.55 18.15
N THR A 187 -5.85 -28.91 18.00
CA THR A 187 -6.96 -28.12 18.52
C THR A 187 -7.04 -28.32 20.04
N GLU A 188 -6.17 -27.66 20.80
CA GLU A 188 -6.24 -27.66 22.28
C GLU A 188 -7.32 -26.70 22.83
N THR A 189 -8.27 -26.24 22.01
CA THR A 189 -9.28 -25.24 22.43
C THR A 189 -10.64 -25.83 22.83
N GLU A 190 -10.72 -27.14 23.05
CA GLU A 190 -11.85 -27.77 23.77
C GLU A 190 -11.48 -27.99 25.23
N GLN A 191 -11.49 -26.93 26.04
CA GLN A 191 -11.80 -26.95 27.50
C GLN A 191 -11.52 -25.58 28.13
N GLN A 192 -12.57 -24.78 28.30
CA GLN A 192 -12.89 -23.99 29.50
C GLN A 192 -14.27 -23.35 29.38
#